data_AF-A0A662XD08-F1
#
_entry.id   AF-A0A662XD08-F1
#
_cell.length_a   1.000
_cell.length_b   1.000
_cell.length_c   1.000
_cell.angle_alpha   90.00
_cell.angle_beta   90.00
_cell.angle_gamma   90.00
#
_symmetry.space_group_name_H-M   'P 1'
#
loop_
_entity.id
_entity.type
_entity.pdbx_description
1 polymer ?
#
loop_
_entity_poly.entity_id
_entity_poly.type
_entity_poly.pdbx_seq_one_letter_code
_entity_poly.pdbx_strand_id
1 'polypeptide(L)'
;MDQRGRRLQAQLQFMERNGRALEELAAKTLRAREEQESFLGVFAKTLEEIAAQEEFPPLAQCLGSLGECGQRLVSESHDVMLLRPESEILLAVTQIQDWAIVPMKVYCRLAEKALKIESKLQKEYDDLRRGSSAKEKEKKLRMLSDQKRRVENVNALLDTHAENFEHYRVLKMKVSQHCRSRCSKRCLLTKVALATAD
;
A
#
# COMPACT_ATOMS: atom_id res chain seq x y z
N MET A 1 18.40 -3.86 -21.28
CA MET A 1 17.52 -4.52 -20.29
C MET A 1 17.02 -5.80 -20.91
N ASP A 2 17.13 -6.88 -20.18
CA ASP A 2 16.54 -8.16 -20.53
C ASP A 2 14.99 -8.11 -20.37
N GLN A 3 14.31 -9.18 -20.75
CA GLN A 3 12.85 -9.27 -20.64
C GLN A 3 12.39 -9.30 -19.17
N ARG A 4 13.20 -9.90 -18.30
CA ARG A 4 12.95 -9.99 -16.86
C ARG A 4 12.97 -8.62 -16.18
N GLY A 5 14.00 -7.81 -16.39
CA GLY A 5 14.09 -6.46 -15.83
C GLY A 5 12.94 -5.55 -16.28
N ARG A 6 12.51 -5.67 -17.54
CA ARG A 6 11.33 -4.93 -18.06
C ARG A 6 10.04 -5.34 -17.36
N ARG A 7 9.81 -6.63 -17.14
CA ARG A 7 8.63 -7.12 -16.41
C ARG A 7 8.61 -6.61 -14.97
N LEU A 8 9.74 -6.69 -14.28
CA LEU A 8 9.85 -6.23 -12.89
C LEU A 8 9.63 -4.71 -12.79
N GLN A 9 10.18 -3.94 -13.72
CA GLN A 9 9.96 -2.49 -13.78
C GLN A 9 8.48 -2.14 -14.01
N ALA A 10 7.79 -2.87 -14.89
CA ALA A 10 6.36 -2.66 -15.12
C ALA A 10 5.52 -2.99 -13.87
N GLN A 11 5.84 -4.08 -13.16
CA GLN A 11 5.20 -4.44 -11.90
C GLN A 11 5.39 -3.37 -10.82
N LEU A 12 6.62 -2.86 -10.68
CA LEU A 12 6.94 -1.78 -9.76
C LEU A 12 6.14 -0.51 -10.04
N GLN A 13 6.05 -0.11 -11.31
CA GLN A 13 5.26 1.06 -11.71
C GLN A 13 3.77 0.86 -11.46
N PHE A 14 3.25 -0.35 -11.71
CA PHE A 14 1.85 -0.68 -11.41
C PHE A 14 1.57 -0.56 -9.91
N MET A 15 2.43 -1.11 -9.06
CA MET A 15 2.27 -1.02 -7.62
C MET A 15 2.34 0.42 -7.10
N GLU A 16 3.26 1.25 -7.60
CA GLU A 16 3.33 2.66 -7.22
C GLU A 16 2.07 3.45 -7.58
N ARG A 17 1.54 3.23 -8.79
CA ARG A 17 0.33 3.92 -9.25
C ARG A 17 -0.87 3.54 -8.38
N ASN A 18 -1.01 2.25 -8.07
CA ASN A 18 -2.09 1.78 -7.20
C ASN A 18 -1.91 2.24 -5.75
N GLY A 19 -0.67 2.26 -5.24
CA GLY A 19 -0.36 2.78 -3.90
C GLY A 19 -0.81 4.24 -3.76
N ARG A 20 -0.44 5.09 -4.73
CA ARG A 20 -0.89 6.49 -4.77
C ARG A 20 -2.40 6.64 -4.88
N ALA A 21 -3.04 5.84 -5.73
CA ALA A 21 -4.49 5.86 -5.87
C ALA A 21 -5.20 5.47 -4.55
N LEU A 22 -4.63 4.53 -3.78
CA LEU A 22 -5.14 4.16 -2.46
C LEU A 22 -4.94 5.26 -1.43
N GLU A 23 -3.78 5.93 -1.41
CA GLU A 23 -3.53 7.10 -0.56
C GLU A 23 -4.53 8.24 -0.86
N GLU A 24 -4.75 8.54 -2.14
CA GLU A 24 -5.73 9.52 -2.57
C GLU A 24 -7.16 9.15 -2.15
N LEU A 25 -7.52 7.87 -2.26
CA LEU A 25 -8.84 7.39 -1.85
C LEU A 25 -9.01 7.46 -0.33
N ALA A 26 -7.98 7.13 0.45
CA ALA A 26 -7.99 7.30 1.90
C ALA A 26 -8.21 8.77 2.28
N ALA A 27 -7.47 9.68 1.65
CA ALA A 27 -7.63 11.13 1.86
C ALA A 27 -9.03 11.64 1.48
N LYS A 28 -9.61 11.16 0.37
CA LYS A 28 -10.99 11.51 -0.03
C LYS A 28 -12.01 10.99 0.96
N THR A 29 -11.81 9.79 1.49
CA THR A 29 -12.70 9.18 2.48
C THR A 29 -12.70 10.00 3.77
N LEU A 30 -11.54 10.50 4.20
CA LEU A 30 -11.44 11.39 5.36
C LEU A 30 -12.22 12.69 5.16
N ARG A 31 -12.00 13.38 4.04
CA ARG A 31 -12.69 14.66 3.77
C ARG A 31 -14.21 14.49 3.72
N ALA A 32 -14.69 13.47 3.02
CA ALA A 32 -16.12 13.16 2.96
C ALA A 32 -16.72 12.90 4.36
N ARG A 33 -15.89 12.46 5.31
CA ARG A 33 -16.31 12.15 6.67
C ARG A 33 -16.26 13.35 7.58
N GLU A 34 -15.25 14.21 7.46
CA GLU A 34 -15.24 15.54 8.10
C GLU A 34 -16.48 16.35 7.68
N GLU A 35 -16.85 16.30 6.39
CA GLU A 35 -18.07 16.91 5.88
C GLU A 35 -19.34 16.29 6.49
N GLN A 36 -19.39 14.96 6.58
CA GLN A 36 -20.52 14.24 7.18
C GLN A 36 -20.64 14.51 8.68
N GLU A 37 -19.54 14.54 9.41
CA GLU A 37 -19.48 14.84 10.84
C GLU A 37 -19.99 16.26 11.12
N SER A 38 -19.52 17.24 10.33
CA SER A 38 -20.00 18.61 10.39
C SER A 38 -21.52 18.69 10.20
N PHE A 39 -22.05 18.04 9.17
CA PHE A 39 -23.49 18.02 8.90
C PHE A 39 -24.29 17.35 10.03
N LEU A 40 -23.89 16.16 10.46
CA LEU A 40 -24.60 15.40 11.48
C LEU A 40 -24.51 16.06 12.86
N GLY A 41 -23.40 16.73 13.18
CA GLY A 41 -23.25 17.52 14.40
C GLY A 41 -24.21 18.71 14.44
N VAL A 42 -24.35 19.44 13.32
CA VAL A 42 -25.35 20.51 13.20
C VAL A 42 -26.76 19.94 13.30
N PHE A 43 -27.06 18.84 12.60
CA PHE A 43 -28.37 18.20 12.63
C PHE A 43 -28.78 17.76 14.04
N ALA A 44 -27.88 17.09 14.77
CA ALA A 44 -28.13 16.66 16.15
C ALA A 44 -28.41 17.86 17.08
N LYS A 45 -27.61 18.93 16.94
CA LYS A 45 -27.81 20.15 17.73
C LYS A 45 -29.14 20.84 17.40
N THR A 46 -29.53 20.91 16.13
CA THR A 46 -30.85 21.46 15.75
C THR A 46 -31.98 20.64 16.35
N LEU A 47 -31.87 19.31 16.40
CA LEU A 47 -32.87 18.46 17.04
C LEU A 47 -32.98 18.71 18.55
N GLU A 48 -31.86 18.89 19.25
CA GLU A 48 -31.84 19.27 20.67
C GLU A 48 -32.48 20.66 20.90
N GLU A 49 -32.19 21.63 20.02
CA GLU A 49 -32.78 22.98 20.10
C GLU A 49 -34.29 22.96 19.85
N ILE A 50 -34.80 22.12 18.94
CA ILE A 50 -36.24 21.92 18.71
C ILE A 50 -36.86 21.19 19.91
N ALA A 51 -36.22 20.15 20.42
CA ALA A 51 -36.67 19.41 21.60
C ALA A 51 -36.84 20.33 22.82
N ALA A 52 -35.92 21.29 23.02
CA ALA A 52 -35.98 22.24 24.12
C ALA A 52 -37.12 23.27 24.00
N GLN A 53 -37.63 23.50 22.79
CA GLN A 53 -38.75 24.40 22.51
C GLN A 53 -40.10 23.67 22.45
N GLU A 54 -40.10 22.34 22.48
CA GLU A 54 -41.29 21.52 22.33
C GLU A 54 -42.07 21.42 23.65
N GLU A 55 -43.34 21.80 23.63
CA GLU A 55 -44.22 21.79 24.80
C GLU A 55 -44.77 20.40 25.11
N PHE A 56 -44.83 19.50 24.11
CA PHE A 56 -45.31 18.13 24.30
C PHE A 56 -44.17 17.20 24.76
N PRO A 57 -44.16 16.76 26.04
CA PRO A 57 -42.97 16.10 26.62
C PRO A 57 -42.53 14.81 25.92
N PRO A 58 -43.43 13.92 25.44
CA PRO A 58 -43.03 12.73 24.70
C PRO A 58 -42.30 13.05 23.38
N LEU A 59 -42.71 14.11 22.67
CA LEU A 59 -42.08 14.51 21.42
C LEU A 59 -40.72 15.19 21.69
N ALA A 60 -40.64 16.05 22.71
CA ALA A 60 -39.39 16.63 23.18
C ALA A 60 -38.36 15.52 23.52
N GLN A 61 -38.78 14.49 24.24
CA GLN A 61 -37.92 13.35 24.58
C GLN A 61 -37.46 12.57 23.33
N CYS A 62 -38.36 12.30 22.38
CA CYS A 62 -38.00 11.63 21.12
C CYS A 62 -36.97 12.44 20.32
N LEU A 63 -37.17 13.76 20.19
CA LEU A 63 -36.26 14.63 19.45
C LEU A 63 -34.87 14.73 20.12
N GLY A 64 -34.83 14.87 21.45
CA GLY A 64 -33.57 14.86 22.21
C GLY A 64 -32.82 13.54 22.10
N SER A 65 -33.54 12.41 22.20
CA SER A 65 -32.96 11.07 22.03
C SER A 65 -32.40 10.86 20.62
N LEU A 66 -33.06 11.42 19.59
CA LEU A 66 -32.60 11.36 18.21
C LEU A 66 -31.33 12.21 18.00
N GLY A 67 -31.25 13.37 18.64
CA GLY A 67 -30.03 14.19 18.71
C GLY A 67 -28.85 13.42 19.28
N GLU A 68 -29.02 12.84 20.48
CA GLU A 68 -27.99 12.02 21.14
C GLU A 68 -27.55 10.83 20.28
N CYS A 69 -28.50 10.13 19.65
CA CYS A 69 -28.18 9.04 18.71
C CYS A 69 -27.35 9.55 17.52
N GLY A 70 -27.65 10.74 17.03
CA GLY A 70 -26.89 11.43 15.99
C GLY A 70 -25.42 11.67 16.38
N GLN A 71 -25.15 12.24 17.56
CA GLN A 71 -23.75 12.44 18.01
C GLN A 71 -23.01 11.12 18.28
N ARG A 72 -23.69 10.11 18.83
CA ARG A 72 -23.08 8.77 19.01
C ARG A 72 -22.73 8.13 17.67
N LEU A 73 -23.61 8.25 16.67
CA LEU A 73 -23.33 7.73 15.32
C LEU A 73 -22.11 8.39 14.68
N VAL A 74 -21.93 9.71 14.86
CA VAL A 74 -20.77 10.45 14.35
C VAL A 74 -19.47 9.94 14.98
N SER A 75 -19.43 9.88 16.31
CA SER A 75 -18.25 9.45 17.07
C SER A 75 -17.88 7.98 16.81
N GLU A 76 -18.84 7.06 16.81
CA GLU A 76 -18.57 5.64 16.53
C GLU A 76 -18.18 5.38 15.07
N SER A 77 -18.77 6.15 14.13
CA SER A 77 -18.41 6.09 12.72
C SER A 77 -16.95 6.46 12.49
N HIS A 78 -16.45 7.47 13.21
CA HIS A 78 -15.05 7.89 13.12
C HIS A 78 -14.09 6.79 13.60
N ASP A 79 -14.28 6.29 14.82
CA ASP A 79 -13.34 5.38 15.46
C ASP A 79 -13.32 3.97 14.87
N VAL A 80 -14.49 3.45 14.47
CA VAL A 80 -14.62 2.06 14.00
C VAL A 80 -14.47 1.95 12.49
N MET A 81 -15.03 2.90 11.73
CA MET A 81 -15.14 2.74 10.27
C MET A 81 -14.01 3.41 9.49
N LEU A 82 -13.19 4.28 10.11
CA LEU A 82 -12.21 5.08 9.37
C LEU A 82 -10.82 5.04 9.96
N LEU A 83 -10.64 5.42 11.22
CA LEU A 83 -9.31 5.68 11.77
C LEU A 83 -8.43 4.41 11.81
N ARG A 84 -9.03 3.26 12.10
CA ARG A 84 -8.32 1.97 12.08
C ARG A 84 -8.06 1.45 10.66
N PRO A 85 -9.05 1.36 9.75
CA PRO A 85 -8.78 0.97 8.36
C PRO A 85 -7.78 1.89 7.63
N GLU A 86 -7.85 3.20 7.87
CA GLU A 86 -6.97 4.19 7.25
C GLU A 86 -5.52 4.02 7.70
N SER A 87 -5.28 4.02 9.01
CA SER A 87 -3.92 3.82 9.56
C SER A 87 -3.32 2.48 9.11
N GLU A 88 -4.13 1.42 9.02
CA GLU A 88 -3.70 0.13 8.47
C GLU A 88 -3.36 0.21 6.97
N ILE A 89 -4.18 0.88 6.16
CA ILE A 89 -3.95 1.06 4.71
C ILE A 89 -2.69 1.88 4.46
N LEU A 90 -2.57 3.04 5.11
CA LEU A 90 -1.42 3.94 4.95
C LEU A 90 -0.13 3.25 5.39
N LEU A 91 -0.14 2.59 6.55
CA LEU A 91 1.02 1.81 7.01
C LEU A 91 1.41 0.72 6.02
N ALA A 92 0.44 0.00 5.45
CA ALA A 92 0.70 -1.04 4.47
C ALA A 92 1.29 -0.47 3.17
N VAL A 93 0.77 0.66 2.68
CA VAL A 93 1.29 1.33 1.48
C VAL A 93 2.73 1.82 1.72
N THR A 94 3.01 2.45 2.86
CA THR A 94 4.36 2.89 3.23
C THR A 94 5.33 1.70 3.32
N GLN A 95 4.93 0.60 3.98
CA GLN A 95 5.76 -0.60 4.08
C GLN A 95 6.05 -1.20 2.69
N ILE A 96 5.08 -1.22 1.77
CA ILE A 96 5.31 -1.67 0.38
C ILE A 96 6.29 -0.74 -0.35
N GLN A 97 6.15 0.57 -0.15
CA GLN A 97 7.01 1.56 -0.78
C GLN A 97 8.46 1.41 -0.32
N ASP A 98 8.68 1.34 0.99
CA ASP A 98 10.02 1.35 1.59
C ASP A 98 10.74 0.01 1.46
N TRP A 99 10.03 -1.11 1.56
CA TRP A 99 10.66 -2.43 1.62
C TRP A 99 10.71 -3.14 0.27
N ALA A 100 9.82 -2.78 -0.65
CA ALA A 100 9.73 -3.45 -1.94
C ALA A 100 10.09 -2.51 -3.09
N ILE A 101 9.37 -1.40 -3.22
CA ILE A 101 9.44 -0.58 -4.42
C ILE A 101 10.78 0.14 -4.53
N VAL A 102 11.18 0.86 -3.47
CA VAL A 102 12.42 1.63 -3.45
C VAL A 102 13.65 0.73 -3.62
N PRO A 103 13.82 -0.37 -2.85
CA PRO A 103 14.98 -1.25 -3.00
C PRO A 103 15.03 -1.92 -4.38
N MET A 104 13.93 -2.50 -4.86
CA MET A 104 13.94 -3.17 -6.18
C MET A 104 14.23 -2.18 -7.32
N LYS A 105 13.77 -0.92 -7.24
CA LYS A 105 14.16 0.11 -8.23
C LYS A 105 15.66 0.42 -8.21
N VAL A 106 16.30 0.37 -7.06
CA VAL A 106 17.76 0.55 -6.97
C VAL A 106 18.46 -0.63 -7.63
N TYR A 107 18.06 -1.86 -7.30
CA TYR A 107 18.64 -3.07 -7.88
C TYR A 107 18.42 -3.17 -9.39
N CYS A 108 17.24 -2.82 -9.91
CA CYS A 108 17.00 -2.74 -11.36
C CYS A 108 17.96 -1.77 -12.05
N ARG A 109 18.20 -0.59 -11.45
CA ARG A 109 19.17 0.39 -11.97
C ARG A 109 20.61 -0.13 -11.91
N LEU A 110 20.96 -0.89 -10.88
CA LEU A 110 22.28 -1.54 -10.78
C LEU A 110 22.45 -2.64 -11.82
N ALA A 111 21.41 -3.47 -12.04
CA ALA A 111 21.40 -4.53 -13.04
C ALA A 111 21.55 -3.96 -14.45
N GLU A 112 20.82 -2.89 -14.76
CA GLU A 112 20.96 -2.14 -16.01
C GLU A 112 22.39 -1.65 -16.26
N LYS A 113 23.02 -1.04 -15.25
CA LYS A 113 24.40 -0.56 -15.35
C LYS A 113 25.37 -1.72 -15.54
N ALA A 114 25.20 -2.81 -14.79
CA ALA A 114 26.06 -3.98 -14.88
C ALA A 114 25.99 -4.64 -16.27
N LEU A 115 24.79 -4.81 -16.82
CA LEU A 115 24.57 -5.34 -18.17
C LEU A 115 25.15 -4.43 -19.27
N LYS A 116 25.05 -3.10 -19.12
CA LYS A 116 25.66 -2.15 -20.07
C LYS A 116 27.18 -2.27 -20.08
N ILE A 117 27.81 -2.44 -18.91
CA ILE A 117 29.27 -2.62 -18.80
C ILE A 117 29.68 -3.97 -19.38
N GLU A 118 28.94 -5.04 -19.06
CA GLU A 118 29.18 -6.38 -19.63
C GLU A 118 29.12 -6.35 -21.16
N SER A 119 28.09 -5.73 -21.75
CA SER A 119 27.95 -5.62 -23.20
C SER A 119 29.09 -4.86 -23.85
N LYS A 120 29.60 -3.79 -23.21
CA LYS A 120 30.78 -3.06 -23.69
C LYS A 120 32.03 -3.92 -23.64
N LEU A 121 32.29 -4.58 -22.52
CA LEU A 121 33.44 -5.46 -22.36
C LEU A 121 33.40 -6.65 -23.32
N GLN A 122 32.22 -7.21 -23.58
CA GLN A 122 32.03 -8.29 -24.53
C GLN A 122 32.38 -7.83 -25.95
N LYS A 123 31.89 -6.66 -26.39
CA LYS A 123 32.25 -6.07 -27.70
C LYS A 123 33.75 -5.83 -27.81
N GLU A 124 34.35 -5.20 -26.81
CA GLU A 124 35.79 -4.94 -26.80
C GLU A 124 36.60 -6.23 -26.85
N TYR A 125 36.17 -7.29 -26.16
CA TYR A 125 36.82 -8.61 -26.24
C TYR A 125 36.68 -9.23 -27.64
N ASP A 126 35.49 -9.15 -28.25
CA ASP A 126 35.22 -9.68 -29.59
C ASP A 126 36.02 -8.94 -30.67
N ASP A 127 36.24 -7.63 -30.50
CA ASP A 127 37.08 -6.81 -31.38
C ASP A 127 38.57 -7.18 -31.26
N LEU A 128 39.07 -7.39 -30.03
CA LEU A 128 40.45 -7.84 -29.79
C LEU A 128 40.74 -9.23 -30.39
N ARG A 129 39.71 -10.06 -30.59
CA ARG A 129 39.84 -11.38 -31.22
C ARG A 129 40.42 -11.28 -32.64
N ARG A 130 40.26 -10.15 -33.33
CA ARG A 130 40.68 -9.93 -34.74
C ARG A 130 42.13 -9.49 -34.96
N GLY A 131 42.97 -9.37 -33.93
CA GLY A 131 44.38 -9.03 -34.17
C GLY A 131 45.26 -8.70 -32.96
N SER A 132 44.74 -8.75 -31.74
CA SER A 132 45.47 -8.27 -30.54
C SER A 132 46.34 -9.33 -29.87
N SER A 133 47.30 -8.88 -29.05
CA SER A 133 48.23 -9.76 -28.33
C SER A 133 47.50 -10.67 -27.32
N ALA A 134 48.04 -11.87 -27.08
CA ALA A 134 47.47 -12.83 -26.15
C ALA A 134 47.29 -12.26 -24.73
N LYS A 135 48.22 -11.40 -24.30
CA LYS A 135 48.21 -10.77 -22.96
C LYS A 135 47.06 -9.78 -22.79
N GLU A 136 46.71 -9.02 -23.83
CA GLU A 136 45.57 -8.09 -23.79
C GLU A 136 44.23 -8.84 -23.81
N LYS A 137 44.14 -9.91 -24.60
CA LYS A 137 42.97 -10.80 -24.64
C LYS A 137 42.70 -11.43 -23.27
N GLU A 138 43.74 -11.94 -22.62
CA GLU A 138 43.63 -12.55 -21.30
C GLU A 138 43.19 -11.53 -20.22
N LYS A 139 43.80 -10.33 -20.22
CA LYS A 139 43.37 -9.25 -19.31
C LYS A 139 41.88 -8.91 -19.50
N LYS A 140 41.44 -8.79 -20.75
CA LYS A 140 40.05 -8.45 -21.07
C LYS A 140 39.08 -9.58 -20.71
N LEU A 141 39.47 -10.83 -20.91
CA LEU A 141 38.70 -12.01 -20.51
C LEU A 141 38.49 -12.05 -18.99
N ARG A 142 39.52 -11.74 -18.19
CA ARG A 142 39.39 -11.65 -16.73
C ARG A 142 38.40 -10.55 -16.32
N MET A 143 38.51 -9.36 -16.91
CA MET A 143 37.55 -8.26 -16.65
C MET A 143 36.11 -8.63 -17.02
N LEU A 144 35.91 -9.33 -18.14
CA LEU A 144 34.60 -9.80 -18.58
C LEU A 144 34.04 -10.85 -17.62
N SER A 145 34.87 -11.79 -17.16
CA SER A 145 34.48 -12.81 -16.17
C SER A 145 34.08 -12.17 -14.83
N ASP A 146 34.85 -11.22 -14.33
CA ASP A 146 34.50 -10.46 -13.11
C ASP A 146 33.19 -9.70 -13.28
N GLN A 147 32.95 -9.11 -14.45
CA GLN A 147 31.73 -8.38 -14.72
C GLN A 147 30.51 -9.30 -14.81
N LYS A 148 30.65 -10.49 -15.40
CA LYS A 148 29.58 -11.52 -15.43
C LYS A 148 29.19 -11.94 -14.01
N ARG A 149 30.17 -12.17 -13.13
CA ARG A 149 29.93 -12.46 -11.71
C ARG A 149 29.18 -11.31 -11.01
N ARG A 150 29.48 -10.05 -11.34
CA ARG A 150 28.74 -8.90 -10.79
C ARG A 150 27.29 -8.85 -11.26
N VAL A 151 27.03 -9.19 -12.53
CA VAL A 151 25.67 -9.28 -13.06
C VAL A 151 24.88 -10.39 -12.35
N GLU A 152 25.49 -11.56 -12.16
CA GLU A 152 24.91 -12.67 -11.39
C GLU A 152 24.58 -12.26 -9.95
N ASN A 153 25.51 -11.60 -9.25
CA ASN A 153 25.28 -11.13 -7.88
C ASN A 153 24.10 -10.16 -7.78
N VAL A 154 23.97 -9.21 -8.71
CA VAL A 154 22.85 -8.26 -8.72
C VAL A 154 21.53 -8.96 -9.01
N ASN A 155 21.52 -9.96 -9.91
CA ASN A 155 20.34 -10.76 -10.19
C ASN A 155 19.91 -11.60 -8.98
N ALA A 156 20.86 -12.19 -8.25
CA ALA A 156 20.58 -12.93 -7.01
C ALA A 156 19.98 -12.03 -5.92
N LEU A 157 20.46 -10.78 -5.79
CA LEU A 157 19.87 -9.78 -4.90
C LEU A 157 18.44 -9.43 -5.31
N LEU A 158 18.17 -9.27 -6.61
CA LEU A 158 16.82 -9.06 -7.13
C LEU A 158 15.88 -10.21 -6.79
N ASP A 159 16.33 -11.46 -6.95
CA ASP A 159 15.54 -12.65 -6.61
C ASP A 159 15.23 -12.71 -5.12
N THR A 160 16.24 -12.54 -4.27
CA THR A 160 16.07 -12.54 -2.81
C THR A 160 15.07 -11.47 -2.35
N HIS A 161 15.17 -10.25 -2.90
CA HIS A 161 14.25 -9.18 -2.55
C HIS A 161 12.83 -9.42 -3.08
N ALA A 162 12.68 -10.00 -4.26
CA ALA A 162 11.38 -10.35 -4.82
C ALA A 162 10.68 -11.45 -3.99
N GLU A 163 11.41 -12.48 -3.58
CA GLU A 163 10.90 -13.56 -2.71
C GLU A 163 10.48 -13.04 -1.33
N ASN A 164 11.32 -12.21 -0.70
CA ASN A 164 11.00 -11.60 0.58
C ASN A 164 9.75 -10.72 0.50
N PHE A 165 9.61 -9.95 -0.59
CA PHE A 165 8.42 -9.14 -0.82
C PHE A 165 7.17 -10.01 -0.99
N GLU A 166 7.25 -11.09 -1.76
CA GLU A 166 6.12 -11.99 -1.96
C GLU A 166 5.70 -12.67 -0.65
N HIS A 167 6.67 -13.08 0.18
CA HIS A 167 6.39 -13.63 1.50
C HIS A 167 5.65 -12.62 2.39
N TYR A 168 6.13 -11.38 2.42
CA TYR A 168 5.48 -10.29 3.14
C TYR A 168 4.05 -10.03 2.62
N ARG A 169 3.85 -10.01 1.30
CA ARG A 169 2.55 -9.82 0.65
C ARG A 169 1.55 -10.90 1.07
N VAL A 170 1.97 -12.16 1.03
CA VAL A 170 1.15 -13.31 1.45
C VAL A 170 0.78 -13.22 2.93
N LEU A 171 1.74 -12.88 3.80
CA LEU A 171 1.52 -12.76 5.24
C LEU A 171 0.48 -11.67 5.55
N LYS A 172 0.61 -10.49 4.93
CA LYS A 172 -0.36 -9.39 5.10
C LYS A 172 -1.74 -9.73 4.57
N MET A 173 -1.84 -10.38 3.40
CA MET A 173 -3.13 -10.83 2.85
C MET A 173 -3.88 -11.80 3.78
N LYS A 174 -3.17 -12.73 4.42
CA LYS A 174 -3.78 -13.68 5.38
C LYS A 174 -4.37 -12.96 6.59
N VAL A 175 -3.69 -11.94 7.11
CA VAL A 175 -4.18 -11.13 8.23
C VAL A 175 -5.42 -10.32 7.83
N SER A 176 -5.41 -9.71 6.64
CA SER A 176 -6.57 -8.94 6.15
C SER A 176 -7.82 -9.79 5.96
N GLN A 177 -7.70 -11.04 5.50
CA GLN A 177 -8.84 -11.97 5.43
C GLN A 177 -9.39 -12.29 6.81
N HIS A 178 -8.51 -12.48 7.79
CA HIS A 178 -8.90 -12.74 9.17
C HIS A 178 -9.61 -11.54 9.82
N CYS A 179 -9.10 -10.32 9.60
CA CYS A 179 -9.74 -9.07 10.06
C CYS A 179 -11.11 -8.85 9.41
N ARG A 180 -11.28 -9.09 8.10
CA ARG A 180 -12.62 -9.00 7.44
C ARG A 180 -13.63 -9.98 8.05
N SER A 181 -13.21 -11.22 8.32
CA SER A 181 -14.08 -12.21 8.96
C SER A 181 -14.51 -11.80 10.37
N ARG A 182 -13.64 -11.10 11.11
CA ARG A 182 -13.93 -10.60 12.45
C ARG A 182 -14.78 -9.32 12.44
N CYS A 183 -14.52 -8.37 11.55
CA CYS A 183 -15.36 -7.18 11.38
C CYS A 183 -16.78 -7.55 10.92
N SER A 184 -16.91 -8.51 9.99
CA SER A 184 -18.23 -9.02 9.58
C SER A 184 -18.97 -9.66 10.76
N LYS A 185 -18.30 -10.49 11.58
CA LYS A 185 -18.89 -11.07 12.79
C LYS A 185 -19.24 -10.05 13.86
N ARG A 186 -18.41 -9.02 14.08
CA ARG A 186 -18.70 -7.93 15.03
C ARG A 186 -19.89 -7.10 14.58
N CYS A 187 -19.94 -6.75 13.29
CA CYS A 187 -21.05 -5.98 12.71
C CYS A 187 -22.37 -6.79 12.73
N LEU A 188 -22.31 -8.10 12.54
CA LEU A 188 -23.45 -9.02 12.75
C LEU A 188 -23.88 -9.08 14.22
N LEU A 189 -22.94 -9.17 15.16
CA LEU A 189 -23.23 -9.19 16.60
C LEU A 189 -23.86 -7.88 17.09
N THR A 190 -23.42 -6.72 16.59
CA THR A 190 -24.05 -5.42 16.92
C THR A 190 -25.45 -5.32 16.35
N LYS A 191 -25.68 -5.81 15.12
CA LYS A 191 -27.03 -5.87 14.52
C LYS A 191 -27.97 -6.81 15.28
N VAL A 192 -27.47 -7.95 15.76
CA VAL A 192 -28.27 -8.88 16.57
C VAL A 192 -28.57 -8.29 17.95
N ALA A 193 -27.59 -7.64 18.60
CA ALA A 193 -27.79 -7.01 19.90
C ALA A 193 -28.82 -5.86 19.86
N LEU A 194 -28.83 -5.07 18.78
CA LEU A 194 -29.83 -4.03 18.56
C LEU A 194 -31.23 -4.60 18.22
N ALA A 195 -31.30 -5.79 17.60
CA ALA A 195 -32.56 -6.44 17.26
C ALA A 195 -33.17 -7.27 18.41
N THR A 196 -32.41 -7.51 19.48
CA THR A 196 -32.86 -8.24 20.69
C THR A 196 -33.06 -7.34 21.91
N ALA A 197 -32.95 -6.01 21.73
CA ALA A 197 -33.17 -5.01 22.77
C ALA A 197 -34.61 -4.44 22.77
N ASP A 198 -35.47 -4.90 21.85
CA ASP A 198 -36.93 -4.79 21.91
C ASP A 198 -37.53 -5.96 22.72
#